data_AF-A0A7J3C9A6-F1
#
_entry.id   AF-A0A7J3C9A6-F1
#
_cell.length_a   1.000
_cell.length_b   1.000
_cell.length_c   1.000
_cell.angle_alpha   90.00
_cell.angle_beta   90.00
_cell.angle_gamma   90.00
#
_symmetry.space_group_name_H-M   'P 1'
#
loop_
_entity.id
_entity.type
_entity.pdbx_description
1 polymer ?
#
loop_
_entity_poly.entity_id
_entity_poly.type
_entity_poly.pdbx_seq_one_letter_code
_entity_poly.pdbx_strand_id
1 'polypeptide(L)'
;MFIDLFYHWVDNYNLYFNLFSKLIIFRSASDTVNRGKYAISIAVFISFFIVSYVFILSNIDSLNYAAIGLGLISIPVSLLLFRKYVIIDFRSSVLQLAVLASAFLLLIFFFSITDLSWARVIPYILISPVLIEEFNFRYLLQHILMRKQKWYSSVIIQALVYSVFYSKYVVANHGAGFPFPYNILMLTSVFGMGVVYGLLSKVSRNFILPTTVHLVIWSLFPVIAIYAPGIASTLIPT
;
A
#
# COMPACT_ATOMS: atom_id res chain seq x y z
N MET A 1 -7.57 -30.46 -3.67
CA MET A 1 -8.06 -29.57 -2.58
C MET A 1 -7.49 -28.15 -2.67
N PHE A 2 -6.17 -27.92 -2.58
CA PHE A 2 -5.59 -26.55 -2.67
C PHE A 2 -5.66 -25.94 -4.09
N ILE A 3 -5.46 -26.78 -5.11
CA ILE A 3 -5.61 -26.39 -6.52
C ILE A 3 -7.06 -25.99 -6.81
N ASP A 4 -8.02 -26.74 -6.28
CA ASP A 4 -9.45 -26.45 -6.45
C ASP A 4 -9.86 -25.13 -5.78
N LEU A 5 -9.33 -24.82 -4.59
CA LEU A 5 -9.54 -23.53 -3.92
C LEU A 5 -8.93 -22.35 -4.70
N PHE A 6 -7.78 -22.55 -5.34
CA PHE A 6 -7.13 -21.55 -6.19
C PHE A 6 -7.93 -21.28 -7.47
N TYR A 7 -8.40 -22.33 -8.15
CA TYR A 7 -9.28 -22.17 -9.32
C TYR A 7 -10.61 -21.52 -8.95
N HIS A 8 -11.20 -21.88 -7.81
CA HIS A 8 -12.42 -21.25 -7.33
C HIS A 8 -12.24 -19.76 -6.99
N TRP A 9 -11.04 -19.36 -6.55
CA TRP A 9 -10.68 -17.96 -6.31
C TRP A 9 -10.49 -17.18 -7.63
N VAL A 10 -9.83 -17.79 -8.62
CA VAL A 10 -9.65 -17.23 -9.97
C VAL A 10 -11.00 -17.07 -10.70
N ASP A 11 -11.91 -18.03 -10.58
CA ASP A 11 -13.25 -17.94 -11.19
C ASP A 11 -14.10 -16.83 -10.56
N ASN A 12 -13.90 -16.58 -9.27
CA ASN A 12 -14.52 -15.44 -8.58
C ASN A 12 -13.86 -14.10 -8.91
N TYR A 13 -12.65 -14.08 -9.50
CA TYR A 13 -11.98 -12.85 -9.92
C TYR A 13 -12.80 -12.09 -10.97
N ASN A 14 -13.48 -12.80 -11.88
CA ASN A 14 -14.41 -12.22 -12.83
C ASN A 14 -15.66 -11.60 -12.16
N LEU A 15 -16.10 -12.15 -11.03
CA LEU A 15 -17.19 -11.59 -10.23
C LEU A 15 -16.75 -10.29 -9.54
N TYR A 16 -15.56 -10.27 -8.95
CA TYR A 16 -14.99 -9.06 -8.33
C TYR A 16 -14.68 -7.98 -9.36
N PHE A 17 -14.15 -8.36 -10.53
CA PHE A 17 -13.92 -7.44 -11.64
C PHE A 17 -15.24 -6.87 -12.19
N ASN A 18 -16.30 -7.68 -12.28
CA ASN A 18 -17.63 -7.21 -12.67
C ASN A 18 -18.29 -6.30 -11.61
N LEU A 19 -18.05 -6.55 -10.33
CA LEU A 19 -18.44 -5.63 -9.25
C LEU A 19 -17.69 -4.31 -9.35
N PHE A 20 -16.38 -4.37 -9.65
CA PHE A 20 -15.52 -3.21 -9.84
C PHE A 20 -15.93 -2.39 -11.08
N SER A 21 -16.29 -3.05 -12.19
CA SER A 21 -16.73 -2.38 -13.43
C SER A 21 -18.12 -1.74 -13.27
N LYS A 22 -19.05 -2.39 -12.58
CA LYS A 22 -20.37 -1.82 -12.25
C LYS A 22 -20.26 -0.65 -11.27
N LEU A 23 -19.29 -0.69 -10.36
CA LEU A 23 -18.93 0.43 -9.50
C LEU A 23 -18.42 1.65 -10.26
N ILE A 24 -18.06 1.58 -11.55
CA ILE A 24 -17.49 2.71 -12.31
C ILE A 24 -18.56 3.57 -13.00
N ILE A 25 -19.82 3.16 -13.08
CA ILE A 25 -20.87 3.95 -13.77
C ILE A 25 -21.28 5.18 -12.93
N PHE A 26 -21.28 6.38 -13.52
CA PHE A 26 -21.58 7.69 -12.89
C PHE A 26 -22.80 8.35 -13.55
N ARG A 27 -23.62 9.12 -12.80
CA ARG A 27 -24.97 9.55 -13.21
C ARG A 27 -25.16 11.06 -13.50
N SER A 28 -24.15 11.93 -13.43
CA SER A 28 -24.29 13.38 -13.75
C SER A 28 -23.31 13.89 -14.83
N ALA A 29 -23.66 14.98 -15.52
CA ALA A 29 -22.82 15.69 -16.51
C ALA A 29 -21.68 16.51 -15.86
N SER A 30 -21.83 16.99 -14.62
CA SER A 30 -20.70 17.53 -13.84
C SER A 30 -19.74 16.43 -13.36
N ASP A 31 -20.13 15.16 -13.50
CA ASP A 31 -19.24 14.04 -13.26
C ASP A 31 -18.29 13.80 -14.43
N THR A 32 -18.52 14.27 -15.66
CA THR A 32 -17.70 13.82 -16.82
C THR A 32 -16.23 14.26 -16.74
N VAL A 33 -15.97 15.54 -16.43
CA VAL A 33 -14.59 16.04 -16.19
C VAL A 33 -13.95 15.32 -15.01
N ASN A 34 -14.75 15.05 -13.98
CA ASN A 34 -14.34 14.33 -12.79
C ASN A 34 -14.05 12.84 -13.08
N ARG A 35 -14.80 12.19 -13.99
CA ARG A 35 -14.61 10.80 -14.44
C ARG A 35 -13.24 10.61 -15.08
N GLY A 36 -12.84 11.51 -15.98
CA GLY A 36 -11.52 11.43 -16.62
C GLY A 36 -10.39 11.45 -15.60
N LYS A 37 -10.49 12.32 -14.59
CA LYS A 37 -9.52 12.39 -13.49
C LYS A 37 -9.45 11.10 -12.68
N TYR A 38 -10.59 10.52 -12.28
CA TYR A 38 -10.57 9.24 -11.55
C TYR A 38 -10.09 8.09 -12.42
N ALA A 39 -10.43 8.05 -13.69
CA ALA A 39 -9.96 7.02 -14.61
C ALA A 39 -8.43 7.02 -14.69
N ILE A 40 -7.81 8.20 -14.81
CA ILE A 40 -6.34 8.34 -14.80
C ILE A 40 -5.76 7.85 -13.46
N SER A 41 -6.31 8.28 -12.32
CA SER A 41 -5.83 7.83 -11.02
C SER A 41 -5.98 6.33 -10.78
N ILE A 42 -7.11 5.75 -11.21
CA ILE A 42 -7.35 4.30 -11.15
C ILE A 42 -6.35 3.57 -12.05
N ALA A 43 -6.10 4.07 -13.26
CA ALA A 43 -5.12 3.47 -14.17
C ALA A 43 -3.70 3.49 -13.56
N VAL A 44 -3.27 4.61 -12.97
CA VAL A 44 -1.97 4.69 -12.29
C VAL A 44 -1.90 3.71 -11.10
N PHE A 45 -2.95 3.65 -10.28
CA PHE A 45 -3.02 2.72 -9.15
C PHE A 45 -2.96 1.25 -9.61
N ILE A 46 -3.75 0.87 -10.63
CA ILE A 46 -3.77 -0.49 -11.18
C ILE A 46 -2.41 -0.85 -11.78
N SER A 47 -1.77 0.07 -12.52
CA SER A 47 -0.42 -0.15 -13.06
C SER A 47 0.61 -0.37 -11.95
N PHE A 48 0.60 0.47 -10.91
CA PHE A 48 1.44 0.28 -9.71
C PHE A 48 1.20 -1.10 -9.07
N PHE A 49 -0.07 -1.48 -8.90
CA PHE A 49 -0.47 -2.75 -8.29
C PHE A 49 0.05 -3.95 -9.10
N ILE A 50 -0.21 -3.97 -10.41
CA ILE A 50 0.19 -5.06 -11.31
C ILE A 50 1.72 -5.16 -11.37
N VAL A 51 2.43 -4.05 -11.61
CA VAL A 51 3.89 -4.07 -11.73
C VAL A 51 4.54 -4.55 -10.43
N SER A 52 4.03 -4.10 -9.28
CA SER A 52 4.46 -4.57 -7.96
C SER A 52 4.22 -6.07 -7.75
N TYR A 53 3.09 -6.58 -8.23
CA TYR A 53 2.73 -8.00 -8.12
C TYR A 53 3.63 -8.86 -9.00
N VAL A 54 3.84 -8.45 -10.26
CA VAL A 54 4.73 -9.15 -11.20
C VAL A 54 6.16 -9.14 -10.71
N PHE A 55 6.67 -8.01 -10.19
CA PHE A 55 8.00 -7.94 -9.57
C PHE A 55 8.21 -9.05 -8.54
N ILE A 56 7.30 -9.19 -7.57
CA ILE A 56 7.47 -10.18 -6.50
C ILE A 56 7.39 -11.63 -7.02
N LEU A 57 6.59 -11.88 -8.07
CA LEU A 57 6.50 -13.23 -8.65
C LEU A 57 7.70 -13.58 -9.54
N SER A 58 8.24 -12.62 -10.29
CA SER A 58 9.32 -12.86 -11.25
C SER A 58 10.71 -12.58 -10.68
N ASN A 59 10.80 -11.90 -9.53
CA ASN A 59 12.03 -11.42 -8.91
C ASN A 59 12.94 -10.62 -9.88
N ILE A 60 12.33 -9.73 -10.68
CA ILE A 60 13.06 -8.90 -11.67
C ILE A 60 13.21 -7.47 -11.12
N ASP A 61 14.43 -7.07 -10.77
CA ASP A 61 14.73 -5.77 -10.14
C ASP A 61 14.21 -4.55 -10.91
N SER A 62 14.24 -4.58 -12.25
CA SER A 62 13.72 -3.47 -13.06
C SER A 62 12.23 -3.20 -12.84
N LEU A 63 11.46 -4.23 -12.51
CA LEU A 63 10.04 -4.10 -12.16
C LEU A 63 9.85 -3.49 -10.77
N ASN A 64 10.79 -3.70 -9.83
CA ASN A 64 10.76 -3.02 -8.52
C ASN A 64 10.93 -1.51 -8.69
N TYR A 65 11.92 -1.09 -9.47
CA TYR A 65 12.14 0.33 -9.76
C TYR A 65 10.95 0.95 -10.51
N ALA A 66 10.37 0.21 -11.46
CA ALA A 66 9.15 0.65 -12.15
C ALA A 66 7.96 0.79 -11.18
N ALA A 67 7.75 -0.16 -10.26
CA ALA A 67 6.72 -0.10 -9.23
C ALA A 67 6.90 1.12 -8.32
N ILE A 68 8.12 1.34 -7.81
CA ILE A 68 8.46 2.50 -6.97
C ILE A 68 8.21 3.80 -7.76
N GLY A 69 8.67 3.87 -9.01
CA GLY A 69 8.48 5.04 -9.88
C GLY A 69 7.00 5.35 -10.11
N LEU A 70 6.19 4.35 -10.48
CA LEU A 70 4.74 4.50 -10.64
C LEU A 70 4.05 4.95 -9.35
N GLY A 71 4.47 4.35 -8.22
CA GLY A 71 4.01 4.72 -6.89
C GLY A 71 4.29 6.17 -6.55
N LEU A 72 5.51 6.65 -6.79
CA LEU A 72 5.89 8.06 -6.56
C LEU A 72 5.17 9.01 -7.52
N ILE A 73 5.04 8.66 -8.81
CA ILE A 73 4.34 9.46 -9.82
C ILE A 73 2.85 9.61 -9.48
N SER A 74 2.25 8.66 -8.78
CA SER A 74 0.85 8.76 -8.34
C SER A 74 0.59 10.00 -7.46
N ILE A 75 1.59 10.48 -6.72
CA ILE A 75 1.49 11.63 -5.83
C ILE A 75 1.30 12.94 -6.61
N PRO A 76 2.24 13.38 -7.49
CA PRO A 76 2.07 14.58 -8.28
C PRO A 76 0.89 14.46 -9.24
N VAL A 77 0.59 13.29 -9.80
CA VAL A 77 -0.61 13.09 -10.64
C VAL A 77 -1.88 13.38 -9.84
N SER A 78 -2.01 12.82 -8.64
CA SER A 78 -3.17 13.06 -7.78
C SER A 78 -3.26 14.51 -7.32
N LEU A 79 -2.13 15.16 -7.03
CA LEU A 79 -2.05 16.59 -6.73
C LEU A 79 -2.54 17.45 -7.90
N LEU A 80 -2.15 17.13 -9.13
CA LEU A 80 -2.58 17.85 -10.33
C LEU A 80 -4.08 17.66 -10.59
N LEU A 81 -4.58 16.42 -10.47
CA LEU A 81 -5.97 16.09 -10.75
C LEU A 81 -6.93 16.61 -9.68
N PHE A 82 -6.55 16.51 -8.40
CA PHE A 82 -7.39 16.80 -7.24
C PHE A 82 -6.91 17.97 -6.37
N ARG A 83 -6.10 18.88 -6.92
CA ARG A 83 -5.42 20.00 -6.24
C ARG A 83 -6.19 20.61 -5.06
N LYS A 84 -7.46 20.99 -5.26
CA LYS A 84 -8.27 21.62 -4.21
C LYS A 84 -8.45 20.73 -2.97
N TYR A 85 -8.75 19.45 -3.17
CA TYR A 85 -8.93 18.49 -2.08
C TYR A 85 -7.60 18.21 -1.39
N VAL A 86 -6.56 17.93 -2.18
CA VAL A 86 -5.23 17.60 -1.64
C VAL A 86 -4.65 18.77 -0.83
N ILE A 87 -4.76 20.01 -1.29
CA ILE A 87 -4.26 21.17 -0.53
C ILE A 87 -4.99 21.32 0.81
N ILE A 88 -6.30 21.11 0.86
CA ILE A 88 -7.08 21.20 2.11
C ILE A 88 -6.61 20.13 3.10
N ASP A 89 -6.49 18.88 2.65
CA ASP A 89 -6.05 17.76 3.46
C ASP A 89 -4.61 17.98 3.95
N PHE A 90 -3.71 18.44 3.08
CA PHE A 90 -2.31 18.70 3.42
C PHE A 90 -2.09 19.90 4.32
N ARG A 91 -2.91 20.96 4.23
CA ARG A 91 -2.75 22.15 5.10
C ARG A 91 -2.85 21.78 6.58
N SER A 92 -3.72 20.84 6.92
CA SER A 92 -3.86 20.31 8.28
C SER A 92 -2.74 19.35 8.68
N SER A 93 -1.96 18.86 7.71
CA SER A 93 -0.98 17.80 7.85
C SER A 93 0.47 18.29 7.74
N VAL A 94 0.70 19.58 7.51
CA VAL A 94 2.05 20.15 7.30
C VAL A 94 2.96 19.87 8.49
N LEU A 95 2.48 20.04 9.72
CA LEU A 95 3.29 19.77 10.91
C LEU A 95 3.65 18.28 11.00
N GLN A 96 2.70 17.38 10.73
CA GLN A 96 2.94 15.94 10.74
C GLN A 96 3.95 15.55 9.66
N LEU A 97 3.86 16.14 8.48
CA LEU A 97 4.80 15.93 7.38
C LEU A 97 6.19 16.44 7.74
N ALA A 98 6.29 17.61 8.38
CA ALA A 98 7.56 18.17 8.84
C ALA A 98 8.21 17.27 9.89
N VAL A 99 7.45 16.80 10.88
CA VAL A 99 7.93 15.87 11.91
C VAL A 99 8.40 14.55 11.28
N LEU A 100 7.61 13.99 10.36
CA LEU A 100 7.95 12.75 9.67
C LEU A 100 9.21 12.92 8.81
N ALA A 101 9.32 14.03 8.06
CA ALA A 101 10.51 14.36 7.28
C ALA A 101 11.75 14.55 8.16
N SER A 102 11.62 15.24 9.30
CA SER A 102 12.71 15.39 10.27
C SER A 102 13.15 14.04 10.84
N ALA A 103 12.21 13.16 11.20
CA ALA A 103 12.52 11.81 11.65
C ALA A 103 13.26 11.01 10.57
N PHE A 104 12.83 11.11 9.30
CA PHE A 104 13.52 10.46 8.18
C PHE A 104 14.93 10.98 7.98
N LEU A 105 15.12 12.31 8.00
CA LEU A 105 16.44 12.92 7.84
C LEU A 105 17.38 12.52 8.97
N LEU A 106 16.89 12.49 10.22
CA LEU A 106 17.67 12.04 11.37
C LEU A 106 18.05 10.57 11.25
N LEU A 107 17.13 9.71 10.80
CA LEU A 107 17.41 8.29 10.58
C LEU A 107 18.48 8.09 9.51
N ILE A 108 18.35 8.77 8.36
CA ILE A 108 19.33 8.71 7.27
C ILE A 108 20.68 9.22 7.74
N PHE A 109 20.71 10.35 8.46
CA PHE A 109 21.95 10.92 9.00
C PHE A 109 22.65 9.98 9.97
N PHE A 110 21.90 9.40 10.92
CA PHE A 110 22.41 8.40 11.86
C PHE A 110 23.07 7.23 11.12
N PHE A 111 22.35 6.59 10.19
CA PHE A 111 22.90 5.46 9.45
C PHE A 111 24.05 5.85 8.53
N SER A 112 24.05 7.06 7.97
CA SER A 112 25.17 7.53 7.13
C SER A 112 26.48 7.61 7.92
N ILE A 113 26.42 7.76 9.24
CA ILE A 113 27.57 7.76 10.14
C ILE A 113 27.91 6.35 10.61
N THR A 114 26.92 5.55 10.99
CA THR A 114 27.16 4.24 11.62
C THR A 114 27.37 3.11 10.63
N ASP A 115 26.66 3.10 9.51
CA ASP A 115 26.73 2.07 8.48
C ASP A 115 26.22 2.58 7.11
N LEU A 116 27.17 2.88 6.22
CA LEU A 116 26.89 3.36 4.87
C LEU A 116 26.05 2.39 4.02
N SER A 117 26.06 1.09 4.32
CA SER A 117 25.22 0.12 3.61
C SER A 117 23.75 0.30 3.97
N TRP A 118 23.43 0.38 5.26
CA TRP A 118 22.07 0.66 5.74
C TRP A 118 21.59 2.04 5.34
N ALA A 119 22.46 3.05 5.33
CA ALA A 119 22.11 4.40 4.87
C ALA A 119 21.59 4.42 3.42
N ARG A 120 22.15 3.55 2.56
CA ARG A 120 21.70 3.40 1.16
C ARG A 120 20.44 2.57 1.06
N VAL A 121 20.24 1.58 1.91
CA VAL A 121 19.16 0.59 1.79
C VAL A 121 17.85 1.06 2.43
N ILE A 122 17.92 1.73 3.58
CA ILE A 122 16.76 2.14 4.38
C ILE A 122 15.76 3.03 3.60
N PRO A 123 16.20 4.04 2.83
CA PRO A 123 15.26 4.84 2.03
C PRO A 123 14.45 4.02 1.02
N TYR A 124 15.04 2.96 0.47
CA TYR A 124 14.40 2.13 -0.56
C TYR A 124 13.55 1.01 0.03
N ILE A 125 13.94 0.44 1.17
CA ILE A 125 13.24 -0.70 1.77
C ILE A 125 12.19 -0.27 2.80
N LEU A 126 12.43 0.82 3.54
CA LEU A 126 11.52 1.27 4.60
C LEU A 126 10.69 2.47 4.17
N ILE A 127 11.34 3.50 3.63
CA ILE A 127 10.69 4.81 3.47
C ILE A 127 9.80 4.85 2.23
N SER A 128 10.39 4.48 1.07
CA SER A 128 9.68 4.55 -0.21
C SER A 128 8.46 3.64 -0.27
N PRO A 129 8.53 2.35 0.14
CA PRO A 129 7.39 1.45 0.08
C PRO A 129 6.25 1.92 1.01
N VAL A 130 6.57 2.29 2.26
CA VAL A 130 5.56 2.75 3.23
C VAL A 130 4.86 4.01 2.75
N LEU A 131 5.60 5.00 2.25
CA LEU A 131 5.01 6.24 1.74
C LEU A 131 4.11 5.96 0.53
N ILE A 132 4.60 5.19 -0.43
CA ILE A 132 3.88 4.86 -1.66
C ILE A 132 2.62 4.07 -1.34
N GLU A 133 2.71 3.06 -0.49
CA GLU A 133 1.59 2.22 -0.10
C GLU A 133 0.53 3.05 0.62
N GLU A 134 0.89 3.79 1.66
CA GLU A 134 -0.10 4.56 2.42
C GLU A 134 -0.75 5.66 1.57
N PHE A 135 0.00 6.30 0.68
CA PHE A 135 -0.58 7.24 -0.27
C PHE A 135 -1.57 6.54 -1.23
N ASN A 136 -1.16 5.45 -1.88
CA ASN A 136 -1.99 4.80 -2.89
C ASN A 136 -3.23 4.12 -2.29
N PHE A 137 -3.07 3.45 -1.14
CA PHE A 137 -4.16 2.72 -0.50
C PHE A 137 -5.03 3.61 0.37
N ARG A 138 -4.46 4.43 1.27
CA ARG A 138 -5.27 5.22 2.23
C ARG A 138 -5.70 6.55 1.69
N TYR A 139 -4.86 7.21 0.90
CA TYR A 139 -5.26 8.48 0.30
C TYR A 139 -6.06 8.25 -0.97
N LEU A 140 -5.42 7.70 -2.02
CA LEU A 140 -5.98 7.66 -3.35
C LEU A 140 -7.18 6.71 -3.47
N LEU A 141 -6.98 5.42 -3.15
CA LEU A 141 -8.02 4.41 -3.30
C LEU A 141 -9.21 4.67 -2.37
N GLN A 142 -8.97 4.94 -1.09
CA GLN A 142 -10.05 5.22 -0.13
C GLN A 142 -10.87 6.45 -0.55
N HIS A 143 -10.23 7.53 -1.04
CA HIS A 143 -10.93 8.72 -1.51
C HIS A 143 -11.76 8.45 -2.78
N ILE A 144 -11.29 7.57 -3.68
CA ILE A 144 -12.07 7.11 -4.83
C ILE A 144 -13.30 6.32 -4.36
N LEU A 145 -13.12 5.36 -3.44
CA LEU A 145 -14.19 4.49 -2.93
C LEU A 145 -15.27 5.27 -2.18
N MET A 146 -14.88 6.23 -1.34
CA MET A 146 -15.78 7.06 -0.52
C MET A 146 -16.77 7.92 -1.33
N ARG A 147 -16.60 8.05 -2.65
CA ARG A 147 -17.58 8.74 -3.52
C ARG A 147 -18.84 7.93 -3.76
N LYS A 148 -18.73 6.61 -3.74
CA LYS A 148 -19.81 5.69 -4.10
C LYS A 148 -20.25 4.82 -2.94
N GLN A 149 -19.38 4.68 -1.95
CA GLN A 149 -19.58 3.80 -0.81
C GLN A 149 -19.53 4.59 0.49
N LYS A 150 -20.19 4.03 1.52
CA LYS A 150 -20.05 4.56 2.88
C LYS A 150 -18.63 4.34 3.37
N TRP A 151 -18.17 5.21 4.27
CA TRP A 151 -16.77 5.21 4.72
C TRP A 151 -16.29 3.87 5.27
N TYR A 152 -17.14 3.12 6.00
CA TYR A 152 -16.79 1.82 6.54
C TYR A 152 -16.57 0.79 5.43
N SER A 153 -17.44 0.77 4.41
CA SER A 153 -17.27 -0.10 3.24
C SER A 153 -16.00 0.24 2.48
N SER A 154 -15.67 1.53 2.34
CA SER A 154 -14.42 1.96 1.70
C SER A 154 -13.19 1.44 2.44
N VAL A 155 -13.17 1.49 3.78
CA VAL A 155 -12.07 0.94 4.60
C VAL A 155 -11.95 -0.57 4.43
N ILE A 156 -13.07 -1.31 4.47
CA ILE A 156 -13.05 -2.77 4.30
C ILE A 156 -12.56 -3.17 2.91
N ILE A 157 -13.12 -2.56 1.84
CA ILE A 157 -12.71 -2.85 0.47
C ILE A 157 -11.22 -2.53 0.29
N GLN A 158 -10.77 -1.39 0.78
CA GLN A 158 -9.37 -0.99 0.70
C GLN A 158 -8.46 -1.99 1.45
N ALA A 159 -8.84 -2.45 2.65
CA ALA A 159 -8.10 -3.45 3.41
C ALA A 159 -8.05 -4.81 2.70
N LEU A 160 -9.14 -5.23 2.03
CA LEU A 160 -9.15 -6.42 1.19
C LEU A 160 -8.17 -6.29 0.01
N VAL A 161 -8.23 -5.18 -0.73
CA VAL A 161 -7.30 -4.94 -1.85
C VAL A 161 -5.85 -4.87 -1.36
N TYR A 162 -5.61 -4.32 -0.17
CA TYR A 162 -4.29 -4.32 0.47
C TYR A 162 -3.83 -5.73 0.85
N SER A 163 -4.73 -6.59 1.32
CA SER A 163 -4.42 -7.99 1.62
C SER A 163 -4.10 -8.78 0.36
N VAL A 164 -4.82 -8.54 -0.74
CA VAL A 164 -4.50 -9.11 -2.07
C VAL A 164 -3.16 -8.58 -2.58
N PHE A 165 -2.86 -7.30 -2.34
CA PHE A 165 -1.55 -6.75 -2.69
C PHE A 165 -0.42 -7.48 -1.96
N TYR A 166 -0.59 -7.82 -0.69
CA TYR A 166 0.41 -8.55 0.10
C TYR A 166 0.38 -10.07 -0.11
N SER A 167 -0.67 -10.65 -0.70
CA SER A 167 -0.70 -12.08 -1.00
C SER A 167 0.39 -12.48 -1.99
N LYS A 168 0.96 -11.53 -2.74
CA LYS A 168 2.16 -11.76 -3.56
C LYS A 168 3.30 -12.41 -2.75
N TYR A 169 3.50 -12.03 -1.49
CA TYR A 169 4.55 -12.62 -0.63
C TYR A 169 4.23 -14.05 -0.18
N VAL A 170 2.94 -14.38 -0.08
CA VAL A 170 2.48 -15.75 0.24
C VAL A 170 2.61 -16.66 -0.97
N VAL A 171 2.44 -16.14 -2.18
CA VAL A 171 2.52 -16.94 -3.42
C VAL A 171 3.95 -17.04 -3.95
N ALA A 172 4.77 -16.01 -3.71
CA ALA A 172 6.17 -15.98 -4.13
C ALA A 172 6.93 -17.22 -3.64
N ASN A 173 7.87 -17.69 -4.46
CA ASN A 173 8.71 -18.86 -4.17
C ASN A 173 7.89 -20.08 -3.71
N HIS A 174 6.71 -20.30 -4.30
CA HIS A 174 5.79 -21.40 -3.96
C HIS A 174 5.35 -21.40 -2.49
N GLY A 175 5.32 -20.22 -1.84
CA GLY A 175 4.93 -20.08 -0.44
C GLY A 175 5.99 -20.51 0.57
N ALA A 176 7.25 -20.70 0.14
CA ALA A 176 8.36 -21.04 1.02
C ALA A 176 8.56 -20.00 2.15
N GLY A 177 8.31 -18.71 1.87
CA GLY A 177 8.40 -17.66 2.89
C GLY A 177 7.31 -17.74 3.95
N PHE A 178 6.09 -18.18 3.60
CA PHE A 178 4.95 -18.25 4.51
C PHE A 178 4.22 -19.59 4.34
N PRO A 179 4.76 -20.70 4.87
CA PRO A 179 4.10 -21.99 4.78
C PRO A 179 2.79 -21.99 5.59
N PHE A 180 1.87 -22.89 5.27
CA PHE A 180 0.65 -23.07 6.06
C PHE A 180 0.98 -23.49 7.50
N PRO A 181 0.32 -22.95 8.55
CA PRO A 181 -0.80 -21.99 8.52
C PRO A 181 -0.39 -20.51 8.59
N TYR A 182 0.91 -20.20 8.55
CA TYR A 182 1.43 -18.84 8.71
C TYR A 182 1.00 -17.89 7.58
N ASN A 183 0.74 -18.41 6.38
CA ASN A 183 0.12 -17.63 5.29
C ASN A 183 -1.22 -17.01 5.70
N ILE A 184 -2.09 -17.76 6.37
CA ILE A 184 -3.40 -17.27 6.83
C ILE A 184 -3.22 -16.20 7.90
N LEU A 185 -2.30 -16.43 8.84
CA LEU A 185 -1.98 -15.44 9.89
C LEU A 185 -1.43 -14.15 9.28
N MET A 186 -0.53 -14.25 8.30
CA MET A 186 0.04 -13.11 7.59
C MET A 186 -1.04 -12.30 6.87
N LEU A 187 -1.88 -12.94 6.06
CA LEU A 187 -2.96 -12.25 5.34
C LEU A 187 -4.01 -11.63 6.29
N THR A 188 -4.36 -12.33 7.37
CA THR A 188 -5.30 -11.80 8.38
C THR A 188 -4.70 -10.61 9.11
N SER A 189 -3.41 -10.65 9.42
CA SER A 189 -2.69 -9.54 10.05
C SER A 189 -2.61 -8.33 9.11
N VAL A 190 -2.33 -8.55 7.83
CA VAL A 190 -2.32 -7.48 6.81
C VAL A 190 -3.71 -6.89 6.62
N PHE A 191 -4.76 -7.71 6.62
CA PHE A 191 -6.13 -7.21 6.61
C PHE A 191 -6.43 -6.33 7.82
N GLY A 192 -6.05 -6.79 9.02
CA GLY A 192 -6.19 -6.03 10.27
C GLY A 192 -5.45 -4.69 10.23
N MET A 193 -4.17 -4.68 9.82
CA MET A 193 -3.40 -3.44 9.58
C MET A 193 -4.09 -2.56 8.53
N GLY A 194 -4.61 -3.18 7.47
CA GLY A 194 -5.47 -2.57 6.48
C GLY A 194 -6.62 -1.78 7.10
N VAL A 195 -7.38 -2.40 7.99
CA VAL A 195 -8.50 -1.73 8.67
C VAL A 195 -8.00 -0.60 9.57
N VAL A 196 -6.99 -0.85 10.40
CA VAL A 196 -6.46 0.15 11.35
C VAL A 196 -5.96 1.40 10.62
N TYR A 197 -5.12 1.24 9.60
CA TYR A 197 -4.56 2.37 8.86
C TYR A 197 -5.63 3.12 8.06
N GLY A 198 -6.64 2.43 7.53
CA GLY A 198 -7.80 3.05 6.88
C GLY A 198 -8.65 3.88 7.84
N LEU A 199 -8.82 3.41 9.09
CA LEU A 199 -9.47 4.18 10.16
C LEU A 199 -8.65 5.40 10.56
N LEU A 200 -7.34 5.25 10.75
CA LEU A 200 -6.43 6.36 11.05
C LEU A 200 -6.51 7.44 9.97
N SER A 201 -6.47 7.05 8.69
CA SER A 201 -6.59 7.98 7.57
C SER A 201 -7.95 8.69 7.56
N LYS A 202 -9.02 7.98 7.92
CA LYS A 202 -10.36 8.57 8.00
C LYS A 202 -10.45 9.62 9.12
N VAL A 203 -9.85 9.35 10.28
CA VAL A 203 -9.86 10.24 11.45
C VAL A 203 -8.96 11.46 11.19
N SER A 204 -7.73 11.24 10.71
CA SER A 204 -6.78 12.32 10.44
C SER A 204 -7.10 13.11 9.17
N ARG A 205 -7.92 12.54 8.27
CA ARG A 205 -8.20 13.05 6.92
C ARG A 205 -6.92 13.23 6.07
N ASN A 206 -5.89 12.45 6.38
CA ASN A 206 -4.61 12.46 5.66
C ASN A 206 -4.01 11.05 5.65
N PHE A 207 -2.95 10.84 4.87
CA PHE A 207 -2.20 9.58 4.91
C PHE A 207 -0.94 9.67 5.77
N ILE A 208 -0.59 10.85 6.31
CA ILE A 208 0.65 11.03 7.07
C ILE A 208 0.60 10.26 8.39
N LEU A 209 -0.52 10.33 9.13
CA LEU A 209 -0.67 9.57 10.36
C LEU A 209 -0.51 8.04 10.14
N PRO A 210 -1.23 7.40 9.20
CA PRO A 210 -0.99 5.98 8.93
C PRO A 210 0.41 5.70 8.37
N THR A 211 1.03 6.58 7.57
CA THR A 211 2.45 6.45 7.17
C THR A 211 3.38 6.42 8.37
N THR A 212 3.20 7.31 9.35
CA THR A 212 4.02 7.33 10.56
C THR A 212 3.86 6.04 11.36
N VAL A 213 2.61 5.60 11.58
CA VAL A 213 2.34 4.35 12.33
C VAL A 213 2.90 3.14 11.59
N HIS A 214 2.68 3.07 10.28
CA HIS A 214 3.18 1.99 9.44
C HIS A 214 4.72 1.96 9.48
N LEU A 215 5.40 3.10 9.36
CA LEU A 215 6.85 3.20 9.45
C LEU A 215 7.37 2.74 10.82
N VAL A 216 6.74 3.17 11.92
CA VAL A 216 7.13 2.77 13.27
C VAL A 216 6.99 1.26 13.44
N ILE A 217 5.88 0.67 12.97
CA ILE A 217 5.69 -0.78 13.04
C ILE A 217 6.76 -1.49 12.18
N TRP A 218 7.01 -1.02 10.96
CA TRP A 218 7.99 -1.62 10.06
C TRP A 218 9.43 -1.50 10.57
N SER A 219 9.79 -0.39 11.22
CA SER A 219 11.13 -0.20 11.80
C SER A 219 11.37 -1.08 13.03
N LEU A 220 10.31 -1.60 13.65
CA LEU A 220 10.42 -2.60 14.72
C LEU A 220 10.68 -4.01 14.18
N PHE A 221 10.41 -4.33 12.90
CA PHE A 221 10.63 -5.68 12.37
C PHE A 221 12.10 -6.14 12.49
N PRO A 222 13.12 -5.35 12.13
CA PRO A 222 14.51 -5.71 12.36
C PRO A 222 14.84 -5.96 13.83
N VAL A 223 14.23 -5.18 14.74
CA VAL A 223 14.42 -5.33 16.19
C VAL A 223 13.78 -6.64 16.66
N ILE A 224 12.56 -6.93 16.23
CA ILE A 224 11.86 -8.20 16.49
C ILE A 224 12.66 -9.37 15.92
N ALA A 225 13.32 -9.21 14.77
CA ALA A 225 14.17 -10.23 14.19
C ALA A 225 15.41 -10.58 15.01
N ILE A 226 15.98 -9.59 15.69
CA ILE A 226 17.13 -9.78 16.58
C ILE A 226 16.71 -10.48 17.88
N TYR A 227 15.56 -10.10 18.46
CA TYR A 227 15.12 -10.63 19.76
C TYR A 227 14.27 -11.91 19.66
N ALA A 228 13.64 -12.15 18.52
CA ALA A 228 12.85 -13.35 18.24
C ALA A 228 13.19 -13.90 16.84
N PRO A 229 14.43 -14.40 16.63
CA PRO A 229 14.92 -14.84 15.32
C PRO A 229 14.05 -15.94 14.69
N GLY A 230 13.41 -16.79 15.50
CA GLY A 230 12.47 -17.80 14.99
C GLY A 230 11.18 -17.24 14.37
N ILE A 231 10.79 -16.00 14.69
CA ILE A 231 9.67 -15.28 14.06
C ILE A 231 10.13 -14.55 12.80
N ALA A 232 11.39 -14.10 12.76
CA ALA A 232 11.92 -13.37 11.61
C ALA A 232 12.53 -14.25 10.52
N SER A 233 13.04 -15.44 10.84
CA SER A 233 13.44 -16.44 9.83
C SER A 233 12.27 -16.93 8.98
N THR A 234 11.03 -16.72 9.44
CA THR A 234 9.80 -16.93 8.65
C THR A 234 9.33 -15.69 7.88
N LEU A 235 10.01 -14.55 8.00
CA LEU A 235 9.62 -13.27 7.37
C LEU A 235 10.67 -12.78 6.36
N ILE A 236 11.93 -13.17 6.52
CA ILE A 236 13.04 -12.82 5.64
C ILE A 236 13.66 -14.15 5.19
N PRO A 237 13.45 -14.60 3.94
CA PRO A 237 14.14 -15.77 3.44
C PRO A 237 15.63 -15.43 3.34
N THR A 238 16.46 -16.26 3.99
CA THR A 238 17.92 -16.29 3.81
C THR A 238 18.29 -16.86 2.46
#